data_AF-A0A4P8XN96-F1
#
_entry.id   AF-A0A4P8XN96-F1
#
_cell.length_a   1.000
_cell.length_b   1.000
_cell.length_c   1.000
_cell.angle_alpha   90.00
_cell.angle_beta   90.00
_cell.angle_gamma   90.00
#
_symmetry.space_group_name_H-M   'P 1'
#
loop_
_entity.id
_entity.type
_entity.pdbx_description
1 polymer ?
#
loop_
_entity_poly.entity_id
_entity_poly.type
_entity_poly.pdbx_seq_one_letter_code
_entity_poly.pdbx_strand_id
1 'polypeptide(L)'
;MIRKVSWKSLVVISFMVLVMIILAVIISVKTKEIKGYQHYISSHLITNISELVTRVSNSDLSLNEAITNRSLSVYEANFLSSNLLEISHEVNALNKLAQDIKNEDPNYLISSAAVEHHMFINKQIIHQPIYELNLLQNDAILELKDKDIEELKLIQKDISSWKEVIYKALGISAAPLPEQYIQEHSRDFITKKDWFNLYTELQNYTS
;
A
#
# COMPACT_ATOMS: atom_id res chain seq x y z
N MET A 1 39.09 45.43 39.91
CA MET A 1 38.57 46.40 38.91
C MET A 1 37.27 45.84 38.34
N ILE A 2 36.11 46.22 38.89
CA ILE A 2 34.81 45.77 38.39
C ILE A 2 34.49 46.60 37.14
N ARG A 3 34.57 46.01 35.93
CA ARG A 3 34.17 46.69 34.69
C ARG A 3 32.66 46.96 34.76
N LYS A 4 32.26 48.24 34.79
CA LYS A 4 30.86 48.65 34.62
C LYS A 4 30.40 48.23 33.23
N VAL A 5 29.60 47.17 33.14
CA VAL A 5 28.90 46.83 31.90
C VAL A 5 27.94 47.98 31.59
N SER A 6 28.05 48.56 30.39
CA SER A 6 27.14 49.63 30.00
C SER A 6 25.72 49.08 29.92
N TRP A 7 24.72 49.85 30.35
CA TRP A 7 23.30 49.44 30.27
C TRP A 7 22.89 49.04 28.84
N LYS A 8 23.45 49.70 27.83
CA LYS A 8 23.27 49.35 26.42
C LYS A 8 23.77 47.93 26.11
N SER A 9 24.91 47.54 26.67
CA SER A 9 25.45 46.18 26.54
C SER A 9 24.57 45.13 27.24
N LEU A 10 23.98 45.46 28.40
CA LEU A 10 23.06 44.56 29.10
C LEU A 10 21.79 44.30 28.27
N VAL A 11 21.20 45.35 27.69
CA VAL A 11 20.00 45.23 26.84
C VAL A 11 20.28 44.40 25.59
N VAL A 12 21.43 44.60 24.94
CA VAL A 12 21.83 43.82 23.76
C VAL A 12 22.03 42.35 24.10
N ILE A 13 22.70 42.06 25.22
CA ILE A 13 22.89 40.66 25.69
C ILE A 13 21.54 40.02 25.99
N SER A 14 20.65 40.70 26.72
CA SER A 14 19.31 40.18 27.02
C SER A 14 18.47 39.94 25.77
N PHE A 15 18.53 40.84 24.79
CA PHE A 15 17.85 40.68 23.50
C PHE A 15 18.40 39.51 22.69
N MET A 16 19.73 39.35 22.61
CA MET A 16 20.38 38.22 21.94
C MET A 16 19.98 36.88 22.56
N VAL A 17 19.93 36.79 23.90
CA VAL A 17 19.50 35.59 24.62
C VAL A 17 18.03 35.27 24.32
N LEU A 18 17.15 36.27 24.30
CA LEU A 18 15.73 36.07 23.96
C LEU A 18 15.55 35.52 22.53
N VAL A 19 16.26 36.09 21.55
CA VAL A 19 16.23 35.62 20.16
C VAL A 19 16.74 34.18 20.05
N MET A 20 17.80 33.82 20.77
CA MET A 20 18.32 32.45 20.81
C MET A 20 17.30 31.46 21.40
N ILE A 21 16.58 31.85 22.46
CA ILE A 21 15.52 31.03 23.05
C ILE A 21 14.39 30.80 22.04
N ILE A 22 13.93 31.85 21.36
CA ILE A 22 12.86 31.74 20.35
C ILE A 22 13.29 30.82 19.19
N LEU A 23 14.52 30.97 18.68
CA LEU A 23 15.07 30.09 17.64
C LEU A 23 15.12 28.63 18.09
N ALA A 24 15.60 28.38 19.32
CA ALA A 24 15.66 27.03 19.88
C ALA A 24 14.25 26.41 20.02
N VAL A 25 13.26 27.19 20.42
CA VAL A 25 11.85 26.75 20.49
C VAL A 25 11.32 26.41 19.10
N ILE A 26 11.52 27.29 18.10
CA ILE A 26 11.08 27.03 16.71
C ILE A 26 11.72 25.76 16.15
N ILE A 27 13.03 25.59 16.34
CA ILE A 27 13.75 24.38 15.88
C ILE A 27 13.21 23.14 16.60
N SER A 28 12.96 23.21 17.91
CA SER A 28 12.43 22.10 18.70
C SER A 28 11.02 21.70 18.25
N VAL A 29 10.13 22.68 18.02
CA VAL A 29 8.77 22.46 17.50
C VAL A 29 8.85 21.82 16.12
N LYS A 30 9.60 22.41 15.18
CA LYS A 30 9.79 21.83 13.83
C LYS A 30 10.38 20.44 13.87
N THR A 31 11.35 20.16 14.75
CA THR A 31 11.96 18.84 14.88
C THR A 31 10.97 17.81 15.42
N LYS A 32 10.10 18.19 16.37
CA LYS A 32 9.03 17.32 16.87
C LYS A 32 7.98 17.04 15.80
N GLU A 33 7.56 18.06 15.04
CA GLU A 33 6.62 17.90 13.92
C GLU A 33 7.18 16.97 12.85
N ILE A 34 8.45 17.14 12.46
CA ILE A 34 9.14 16.27 11.50
C ILE A 34 9.21 14.83 12.02
N LYS A 35 9.56 14.62 13.30
CA LYS A 35 9.61 13.28 13.90
C LYS A 35 8.22 12.62 13.95
N GLY A 36 7.18 13.38 14.32
CA GLY A 36 5.80 12.90 14.33
C GLY A 36 5.32 12.52 12.93
N TYR A 37 5.59 13.36 11.94
CA TYR A 37 5.26 13.10 10.53
C TYR A 37 6.01 11.89 9.97
N GLN A 38 7.30 11.73 10.28
CA GLN A 38 8.07 10.55 9.89
C GLN A 38 7.54 9.25 10.51
N HIS A 39 7.11 9.30 11.77
CA HIS A 39 6.50 8.14 12.44
C HIS A 39 5.16 7.77 11.79
N TYR A 40 4.32 8.76 11.50
CA TYR A 40 3.04 8.60 10.81
C TYR A 40 3.21 7.98 9.41
N ILE A 41 4.12 8.51 8.59
CA ILE A 41 4.46 7.97 7.27
C ILE A 41 4.90 6.50 7.38
N SER A 42 5.77 6.20 8.34
CA SER A 42 6.34 4.85 8.48
C SER A 42 5.28 3.83 8.87
N SER A 43 4.35 4.16 9.78
CA SER A 43 3.29 3.23 10.18
C SER A 43 2.26 2.99 9.07
N HIS A 44 1.90 4.01 8.30
CA HIS A 44 0.99 3.86 7.16
C HIS A 44 1.62 3.07 6.02
N LEU A 45 2.91 3.28 5.74
CA LEU A 45 3.66 2.49 4.78
C LEU A 45 3.65 1.00 5.12
N ILE A 46 4.02 0.68 6.36
CA ILE A 46 4.06 -0.71 6.83
C ILE A 46 2.68 -1.34 6.69
N THR A 47 1.62 -0.63 7.09
CA THR A 47 0.25 -1.12 6.99
C THR A 47 -0.15 -1.36 5.53
N ASN A 48 -0.04 -0.35 4.67
CA ASN A 48 -0.47 -0.48 3.26
C ASN A 48 0.31 -1.57 2.51
N ILE A 49 1.62 -1.70 2.75
CA ILE A 49 2.43 -2.74 2.10
C ILE A 49 2.06 -4.12 2.66
N SER A 50 1.88 -4.25 3.97
CA SER A 50 1.45 -5.50 4.61
C SER A 50 0.12 -5.98 4.05
N GLU A 51 -0.83 -5.07 3.90
CA GLU A 51 -2.12 -5.42 3.36
C GLU A 51 -2.05 -5.70 1.84
N LEU A 52 -1.21 -4.99 1.07
CA LEU A 52 -0.95 -5.28 -0.34
C LEU A 52 -0.42 -6.68 -0.57
N VAL A 53 0.58 -7.08 0.21
CA VAL A 53 1.13 -8.45 0.17
C VAL A 53 0.02 -9.46 0.45
N THR A 54 -0.81 -9.20 1.45
CA THR A 54 -1.92 -10.10 1.84
C THR A 54 -2.97 -10.21 0.73
N ARG A 55 -3.46 -9.09 0.20
CA ARG A 55 -4.53 -9.05 -0.80
C ARG A 55 -4.10 -9.64 -2.14
N VAL A 56 -2.87 -9.37 -2.58
CA VAL A 56 -2.30 -10.00 -3.79
C VAL A 56 -2.19 -11.52 -3.60
N SER A 57 -1.72 -11.96 -2.43
CA SER A 57 -1.55 -13.40 -2.16
C SER A 57 -2.89 -14.14 -2.08
N ASN A 58 -3.88 -13.54 -1.41
CA ASN A 58 -5.20 -14.14 -1.27
C ASN A 58 -5.97 -14.14 -2.60
N SER A 59 -5.85 -13.07 -3.39
CA SER A 59 -6.44 -13.04 -4.74
C SER A 59 -5.87 -14.12 -5.65
N ASP A 60 -4.55 -14.33 -5.61
CA ASP A 60 -3.86 -15.40 -6.38
C ASP A 60 -4.35 -16.80 -5.98
N LEU A 61 -4.52 -17.04 -4.67
CA LEU A 61 -5.06 -18.29 -4.14
C LEU A 61 -6.53 -18.51 -4.55
N SER A 62 -7.39 -17.51 -4.32
CA SER A 62 -8.81 -17.59 -4.70
C SER A 62 -8.99 -17.80 -6.20
N LEU A 63 -8.18 -17.16 -7.04
CA LEU A 63 -8.21 -17.39 -8.49
C LEU A 63 -7.79 -18.81 -8.86
N ASN A 64 -6.74 -19.34 -8.24
CA ASN A 64 -6.29 -20.69 -8.51
C ASN A 64 -7.37 -21.73 -8.18
N GLU A 65 -8.03 -21.56 -7.04
CA GLU A 65 -9.15 -22.40 -6.61
C GLU A 65 -10.35 -22.27 -7.57
N ALA A 66 -10.72 -21.04 -7.93
CA ALA A 66 -11.81 -20.76 -8.87
C ALA A 66 -11.59 -21.44 -10.24
N ILE A 67 -10.37 -21.32 -10.77
CA ILE A 67 -9.99 -21.87 -12.08
C ILE A 67 -9.96 -23.40 -12.04
N THR A 68 -9.43 -23.98 -10.95
CA THR A 68 -9.32 -25.43 -10.77
C THR A 68 -10.69 -26.07 -10.61
N ASN A 69 -11.53 -25.50 -9.74
CA ASN A 69 -12.87 -26.03 -9.46
C ASN A 69 -13.90 -25.62 -10.52
N ARG A 70 -13.57 -24.64 -11.36
CA ARG A 70 -14.45 -24.04 -12.36
C ARG A 70 -15.75 -23.48 -11.78
N SER A 71 -15.67 -23.04 -10.53
CA SER A 71 -16.80 -22.52 -9.79
C SER A 71 -16.31 -21.52 -8.75
N LEU A 72 -17.15 -20.56 -8.40
CA LEU A 72 -16.87 -19.59 -7.35
C LEU A 72 -18.16 -19.30 -6.58
N SER A 73 -18.13 -19.32 -5.25
CA SER A 73 -19.28 -18.81 -4.49
C SER A 73 -19.42 -17.30 -4.71
N VAL A 74 -20.64 -16.76 -4.57
CA VAL A 74 -20.86 -15.31 -4.62
C VAL A 74 -20.03 -14.59 -3.55
N TYR A 75 -19.81 -15.22 -2.39
CA TYR A 75 -18.94 -14.69 -1.35
C TYR A 75 -17.48 -14.57 -1.83
N GLU A 76 -16.90 -15.65 -2.36
CA GLU A 76 -15.51 -15.65 -2.86
C GLU A 76 -15.34 -14.69 -4.04
N ALA A 77 -16.35 -14.57 -4.90
CA ALA A 77 -16.34 -13.62 -6.01
C ALA A 77 -16.29 -12.17 -5.53
N ASN A 78 -17.13 -11.84 -4.53
CA ASN A 78 -17.12 -10.51 -3.91
C ASN A 78 -15.81 -10.25 -3.17
N PHE A 79 -15.28 -11.25 -2.47
CA PHE A 79 -14.00 -11.14 -1.78
C PHE A 79 -12.85 -10.87 -2.75
N LEU A 80 -12.75 -11.63 -3.84
CA LEU A 80 -11.77 -11.42 -4.91
C LEU A 80 -11.92 -10.03 -5.55
N SER A 81 -13.15 -9.65 -5.89
CA SER A 81 -13.48 -8.33 -6.45
C SER A 81 -13.05 -7.20 -5.51
N SER A 82 -13.34 -7.32 -4.22
CA SER A 82 -12.93 -6.35 -3.20
C SER A 82 -11.42 -6.27 -3.08
N ASN A 83 -10.71 -7.39 -3.06
CA ASN A 83 -9.25 -7.39 -2.95
C ASN A 83 -8.60 -6.67 -4.15
N LEU A 84 -9.11 -6.89 -5.36
CA LEU A 84 -8.63 -6.21 -6.57
C LEU A 84 -8.80 -4.69 -6.50
N LEU A 85 -9.94 -4.22 -5.99
CA LEU A 85 -10.16 -2.78 -5.80
C LEU A 85 -9.20 -2.19 -4.75
N GLU A 86 -9.01 -2.88 -3.63
CA GLU A 86 -8.13 -2.42 -2.55
C GLU A 86 -6.65 -2.42 -3.00
N ILE A 87 -6.19 -3.40 -3.78
CA ILE A 87 -4.85 -3.40 -4.40
C ILE A 87 -4.61 -2.10 -5.17
N SER A 88 -5.61 -1.64 -5.95
CA SER A 88 -5.53 -0.35 -6.63
C SER A 88 -5.35 0.81 -5.65
N HIS A 89 -6.13 0.83 -4.56
CA HIS A 89 -6.03 1.87 -3.54
C HIS A 89 -4.67 1.90 -2.85
N GLU A 90 -4.09 0.75 -2.49
CA GLU A 90 -2.76 0.69 -1.87
C GLU A 90 -1.65 1.14 -2.81
N VAL A 91 -1.66 0.67 -4.07
CA VAL A 91 -0.67 1.08 -5.06
C VAL A 91 -0.77 2.59 -5.31
N ASN A 92 -1.98 3.14 -5.40
CA ASN A 92 -2.19 4.59 -5.49
C ASN A 92 -1.67 5.33 -4.26
N ALA A 93 -1.88 4.80 -3.06
CA ALA A 93 -1.39 5.41 -1.82
C ALA A 93 0.14 5.40 -1.77
N LEU A 94 0.79 4.31 -2.19
CA LEU A 94 2.25 4.21 -2.30
C LEU A 94 2.81 5.22 -3.30
N ASN A 95 2.17 5.36 -4.47
CA ASN A 95 2.56 6.34 -5.47
C ASN A 95 2.42 7.79 -4.98
N LYS A 96 1.29 8.14 -4.34
CA LYS A 96 1.09 9.48 -3.76
C LYS A 96 2.13 9.80 -2.71
N LEU A 97 2.42 8.86 -1.82
CA LEU A 97 3.41 9.06 -0.79
C LEU A 97 4.83 9.21 -1.38
N ALA A 98 5.15 8.45 -2.43
CA ALA A 98 6.41 8.61 -3.13
C ALA A 98 6.53 9.98 -3.84
N GLN A 99 5.45 10.45 -4.46
CA GLN A 99 5.36 11.79 -5.04
C GLN A 99 5.61 12.87 -3.97
N ASP A 100 4.96 12.76 -2.81
CA ASP A 100 5.11 13.71 -1.70
C ASP A 100 6.54 13.75 -1.13
N ILE A 101 7.26 12.61 -1.16
CA ILE A 101 8.61 12.49 -0.60
C ILE A 101 9.71 12.83 -1.61
N LYS A 102 9.57 12.40 -2.87
CA LYS A 102 10.64 12.44 -3.89
C LYS A 102 10.33 13.29 -5.11
N ASN A 103 9.11 13.81 -5.26
CA ASN A 103 8.64 14.52 -6.46
C ASN A 103 8.83 13.70 -7.76
N GLU A 104 8.65 12.38 -7.67
CA GLU A 104 8.71 11.49 -8.83
C GLU A 104 7.31 11.30 -9.46
N ASP A 105 7.27 11.00 -10.75
CA ASP A 105 6.03 10.75 -11.47
C ASP A 105 5.41 9.40 -11.04
N PRO A 106 4.10 9.35 -10.80
CA PRO A 106 3.43 8.12 -10.40
C PRO A 106 3.20 7.16 -11.59
N ASN A 107 3.51 5.88 -11.42
CA ASN A 107 3.15 4.81 -12.37
C ASN A 107 1.88 4.10 -11.88
N TYR A 108 0.77 4.30 -12.60
CA TYR A 108 -0.54 3.77 -12.22
C TYR A 108 -0.92 2.45 -12.90
N LEU A 109 -0.01 1.78 -13.63
CA LEU A 109 -0.35 0.60 -14.44
C LEU A 109 -1.02 -0.52 -13.63
N ILE A 110 -0.41 -0.94 -12.51
CA ILE A 110 -0.97 -1.99 -11.64
C ILE A 110 -2.31 -1.55 -11.06
N SER A 111 -2.40 -0.29 -10.63
CA SER A 111 -3.64 0.28 -10.08
C SER A 111 -4.78 0.29 -11.10
N SER A 112 -4.51 0.67 -12.35
CA SER A 112 -5.49 0.65 -13.44
C SER A 112 -5.92 -0.76 -13.80
N ALA A 113 -4.97 -1.69 -13.96
CA ALA A 113 -5.27 -3.08 -14.27
C ALA A 113 -6.09 -3.74 -13.15
N ALA A 114 -5.79 -3.48 -11.88
CA ALA A 114 -6.55 -4.02 -10.76
C ALA A 114 -8.01 -3.52 -10.74
N VAL A 115 -8.26 -2.26 -11.12
CA VAL A 115 -9.62 -1.72 -11.30
C VAL A 115 -10.33 -2.39 -12.48
N GLU A 116 -9.64 -2.62 -13.59
CA GLU A 116 -10.21 -3.32 -14.75
C GLU A 116 -10.61 -4.76 -14.40
N HIS A 117 -9.77 -5.47 -13.66
CA HIS A 117 -10.03 -6.83 -13.18
C HIS A 117 -11.20 -6.85 -12.20
N HIS A 118 -11.25 -5.91 -11.24
CA HIS A 118 -12.40 -5.72 -10.35
C HIS A 118 -13.70 -5.51 -11.15
N MET A 119 -13.66 -4.64 -12.16
CA MET A 119 -14.80 -4.34 -13.03
C MET A 119 -15.25 -5.58 -13.82
N PHE A 120 -14.31 -6.40 -14.30
CA PHE A 120 -14.61 -7.66 -14.97
C PHE A 120 -15.36 -8.61 -14.04
N ILE A 121 -14.83 -8.87 -12.84
CA ILE A 121 -15.46 -9.79 -11.87
C ILE A 121 -16.89 -9.33 -11.54
N ASN A 122 -17.07 -8.06 -11.19
CA ASN A 122 -18.40 -7.53 -10.84
C ASN A 122 -19.41 -7.62 -11.98
N LYS A 123 -19.01 -7.26 -13.22
CA LYS A 123 -19.94 -7.20 -14.35
C LYS A 123 -20.22 -8.57 -14.96
N GLN A 124 -19.21 -9.41 -15.12
CA GLN A 124 -19.29 -10.64 -15.91
C GLN A 124 -19.51 -11.88 -15.04
N ILE A 125 -19.00 -11.90 -13.81
CA ILE A 125 -19.14 -13.06 -12.92
C ILE A 125 -20.31 -12.86 -11.96
N ILE A 126 -20.27 -11.79 -11.15
CA ILE A 126 -21.28 -11.54 -10.11
C ILE A 126 -22.56 -10.94 -10.68
N HIS A 127 -22.48 -10.25 -11.82
CA HIS A 127 -23.57 -9.51 -12.45
C HIS A 127 -24.18 -8.45 -11.53
N GLN A 128 -23.34 -7.77 -10.74
CA GLN A 128 -23.75 -6.72 -9.81
C GLN A 128 -23.33 -5.33 -10.28
N PRO A 129 -24.14 -4.29 -9.99
CA PRO A 129 -23.72 -2.91 -10.21
C PRO A 129 -22.54 -2.56 -9.27
N ILE A 130 -21.55 -1.87 -9.83
CA ILE A 130 -20.23 -1.55 -9.22
C ILE A 130 -20.32 -0.84 -7.85
N TYR A 131 -21.46 -0.19 -7.55
CA TYR A 131 -21.63 0.68 -6.38
C TYR A 131 -22.39 0.05 -5.21
N GLU A 132 -22.82 -1.22 -5.34
CA GLU A 132 -23.47 -1.92 -4.23
C GLU A 132 -22.51 -2.94 -3.63
N LEU A 133 -21.73 -2.51 -2.62
CA LEU A 133 -21.10 -3.38 -1.61
C LEU A 133 -22.15 -4.04 -0.71
N ASN A 134 -23.33 -4.39 -1.25
CA ASN A 134 -24.24 -5.29 -0.58
C ASN A 134 -23.64 -6.68 -0.72
N LEU A 135 -22.76 -7.00 0.23
CA LEU A 135 -22.34 -8.34 0.61
C LEU A 135 -23.59 -9.11 1.07
N LEU A 136 -24.49 -9.41 0.15
CA LEU A 136 -25.45 -10.47 0.36
C LEU A 136 -24.59 -11.73 0.46
N GLN A 137 -24.39 -12.22 1.69
CA GLN A 137 -23.89 -13.55 1.97
C GLN A 137 -24.84 -14.53 1.32
N ASN A 138 -24.54 -14.87 0.08
CA ASN A 138 -25.28 -15.81 -0.71
C ASN A 138 -24.32 -16.96 -0.96
N ASP A 139 -24.62 -18.11 -0.35
CA ASP A 139 -23.84 -19.34 -0.55
C ASP A 139 -24.10 -19.96 -1.95
N ALA A 140 -24.75 -19.21 -2.85
CA ALA A 140 -24.90 -19.59 -4.24
C ALA A 140 -23.53 -19.79 -4.89
N ILE A 141 -23.38 -20.95 -5.52
CA ILE A 141 -22.22 -21.29 -6.33
C ILE A 141 -22.48 -20.80 -7.76
N LEU A 142 -21.54 -20.01 -8.28
CA LEU A 142 -21.51 -19.55 -9.66
C LEU A 142 -20.69 -20.55 -10.48
N GLU A 143 -21.32 -21.18 -11.47
CA GLU A 143 -20.60 -22.00 -12.45
C GLU A 143 -19.93 -21.11 -13.50
N LEU A 144 -18.64 -21.34 -13.74
CA LEU A 144 -17.84 -20.52 -14.64
C LEU A 144 -17.79 -21.12 -16.04
N LYS A 145 -18.12 -20.32 -17.05
CA LYS A 145 -18.03 -20.73 -18.47
C LYS A 145 -16.57 -20.76 -18.91
N ASP A 146 -16.27 -21.46 -20.01
CA ASP A 146 -14.90 -21.52 -20.53
C ASP A 146 -14.27 -20.15 -20.76
N LYS A 147 -15.06 -19.21 -21.29
CA LYS A 147 -14.61 -17.82 -21.51
C LYS A 147 -14.25 -17.12 -20.19
N ASP A 148 -15.03 -17.35 -19.14
CA ASP A 148 -14.76 -16.77 -17.81
C ASP A 148 -13.45 -17.33 -17.25
N ILE A 149 -13.21 -18.64 -17.43
CA ILE A 149 -11.97 -19.30 -17.02
C ILE A 149 -10.75 -18.77 -17.78
N GLU A 150 -10.88 -18.50 -19.08
CA GLU A 150 -9.78 -17.93 -19.88
C GLU A 150 -9.39 -16.54 -19.39
N GLU A 151 -10.38 -15.67 -19.12
CA GLU A 151 -10.12 -14.33 -18.58
C GLU A 151 -9.55 -14.40 -17.16
N LEU A 152 -10.11 -15.25 -16.28
CA LEU A 152 -9.58 -15.44 -14.92
C LEU A 152 -8.12 -15.91 -14.91
N LYS A 153 -7.69 -16.72 -15.89
CA LYS A 153 -6.28 -17.10 -16.05
C LYS A 153 -5.38 -15.92 -16.43
N LEU A 154 -5.88 -14.99 -17.25
CA LEU A 154 -5.14 -13.76 -17.57
C LEU A 154 -5.00 -12.89 -16.33
N ILE A 155 -6.09 -12.71 -15.57
CA ILE A 155 -6.06 -11.99 -14.28
C ILE A 155 -5.07 -12.66 -13.31
N GLN A 156 -5.12 -13.99 -13.18
CA GLN A 156 -4.20 -14.72 -12.30
C GLN A 156 -2.74 -14.51 -12.71
N LYS A 157 -2.44 -14.53 -14.01
CA LYS A 157 -1.09 -14.26 -14.52
C LYS A 157 -0.61 -12.87 -14.13
N ASP A 158 -1.47 -11.85 -14.24
CA ASP A 158 -1.12 -10.49 -13.82
C ASP A 158 -0.87 -10.43 -12.32
N ILE A 159 -1.76 -10.97 -11.49
CA ILE A 159 -1.61 -10.98 -10.02
C ILE A 159 -0.35 -11.75 -9.61
N SER A 160 -0.08 -12.91 -10.21
CA SER A 160 1.15 -13.68 -10.01
C SER A 160 2.39 -12.83 -10.35
N SER A 161 2.36 -12.08 -11.45
CA SER A 161 3.46 -11.18 -11.84
C SER A 161 3.64 -10.05 -10.82
N TRP A 162 2.55 -9.45 -10.33
CA TRP A 162 2.61 -8.42 -9.28
C TRP A 162 3.15 -8.98 -7.97
N LYS A 163 2.73 -10.19 -7.60
CA LYS A 163 3.21 -10.92 -6.42
C LYS A 163 4.71 -11.14 -6.49
N GLU A 164 5.23 -11.58 -7.63
CA GLU A 164 6.66 -11.75 -7.86
C GLU A 164 7.43 -10.44 -7.69
N VAL A 165 6.95 -9.35 -8.30
CA VAL A 165 7.55 -8.00 -8.17
C VAL A 165 7.58 -7.57 -6.71
N ILE A 166 6.46 -7.68 -6.01
CA ILE A 166 6.33 -7.29 -4.60
C ILE A 166 7.28 -8.14 -3.73
N TYR A 167 7.27 -9.46 -3.91
CA TYR A 167 8.07 -10.36 -3.09
C TYR A 167 9.56 -10.16 -3.33
N LYS A 168 9.98 -10.03 -4.60
CA LYS A 168 11.36 -9.69 -4.96
C LYS A 168 11.80 -8.39 -4.30
N ALA A 169 10.96 -7.35 -4.35
CA ALA A 169 11.31 -6.06 -3.79
C ALA A 169 11.45 -6.06 -2.26
N LEU A 170 10.62 -6.87 -1.60
CA LEU A 170 10.65 -7.08 -0.15
C LEU A 170 11.68 -8.12 0.30
N GLY A 171 12.45 -8.72 -0.63
CA GLY A 171 13.44 -9.75 -0.29
C GLY A 171 12.82 -11.07 0.20
N ILE A 172 11.55 -11.32 -0.13
CA ILE A 172 10.83 -12.54 0.21
C ILE A 172 11.21 -13.60 -0.83
N SER A 173 12.13 -14.50 -0.48
CA SER A 173 12.52 -15.61 -1.35
C SER A 173 11.40 -16.65 -1.40
N ALA A 174 10.70 -16.76 -2.51
CA ALA A 174 9.48 -17.55 -2.63
C ALA A 174 9.62 -19.06 -2.35
N ALA A 175 8.75 -19.57 -1.48
CA ALA A 175 7.94 -20.80 -1.57
C ALA A 175 6.73 -20.54 -0.65
N PRO A 176 5.51 -21.03 -0.95
CA PRO A 176 4.27 -20.39 -0.52
C PRO A 176 4.33 -20.09 0.99
N LEU A 177 4.30 -18.80 1.33
CA LEU A 177 4.15 -18.40 2.71
C LEU A 177 2.74 -18.86 3.12
N PRO A 178 2.60 -19.69 4.17
CA PRO A 178 1.29 -20.01 4.70
C PRO A 178 0.49 -18.72 4.89
N GLU A 179 -0.81 -18.72 4.59
CA GLU A 179 -1.65 -17.53 4.72
C GLU A 179 -1.52 -16.89 6.12
N GLN A 180 -1.41 -17.74 7.15
CA GLN A 180 -1.11 -17.33 8.53
C GLN A 180 0.24 -16.62 8.68
N TYR A 181 1.29 -17.04 7.97
CA TYR A 181 2.60 -16.40 8.03
C TYR A 181 2.54 -14.98 7.47
N ILE A 182 1.84 -14.77 6.34
CA ILE A 182 1.66 -13.43 5.76
C ILE A 182 0.87 -12.53 6.71
N GLN A 183 -0.21 -13.04 7.32
CA GLN A 183 -1.02 -12.26 8.26
C GLN A 183 -0.28 -11.93 9.57
N GLU A 184 0.49 -12.87 10.12
CA GLU A 184 1.19 -12.71 11.39
C GLU A 184 2.48 -11.89 11.27
N HIS A 185 3.18 -11.96 10.13
CA HIS A 185 4.54 -11.43 9.99
C HIS A 185 4.64 -10.24 9.03
N SER A 186 3.61 -9.91 8.24
CA SER A 186 3.72 -8.79 7.29
C SER A 186 3.98 -7.42 7.95
N ARG A 187 3.61 -7.21 9.21
CA ARG A 187 3.91 -5.94 9.92
C ARG A 187 5.36 -5.82 10.40
N ASP A 188 6.02 -6.93 10.73
CA ASP A 188 7.32 -6.91 11.41
C ASP A 188 8.53 -6.92 10.44
N PHE A 189 8.30 -7.22 9.16
CA PHE A 189 9.38 -7.43 8.18
C PHE A 189 9.64 -6.21 7.29
N ILE A 190 8.77 -5.20 7.32
CA ILE A 190 8.80 -4.10 6.34
C ILE A 190 9.56 -2.91 6.91
N THR A 191 10.75 -2.66 6.38
CA THR A 191 11.55 -1.48 6.69
C THR A 191 11.36 -0.38 5.64
N LYS A 192 11.87 0.84 5.95
CA LYS A 192 11.93 1.95 4.98
C LYS A 192 12.69 1.56 3.69
N LYS A 193 13.69 0.67 3.79
CA LYS A 193 14.45 0.19 2.64
C LYS A 193 13.58 -0.69 1.73
N ASP A 194 12.77 -1.56 2.33
CA ASP A 194 11.92 -2.49 1.59
C ASP A 194 10.80 -1.74 0.86
N TRP A 195 10.24 -0.70 1.48
CA TRP A 195 9.33 0.21 0.77
C TRP A 195 9.99 0.89 -0.44
N PHE A 196 11.21 1.43 -0.29
CA PHE A 196 11.88 2.10 -1.40
C PHE A 196 12.15 1.14 -2.56
N ASN A 197 12.60 -0.07 -2.25
CA ASN A 197 12.80 -1.11 -3.25
C ASN A 197 11.46 -1.47 -3.92
N LEU A 198 10.39 -1.63 -3.15
CA LEU A 198 9.05 -1.91 -3.65
C LEU A 198 8.58 -0.81 -4.61
N TYR A 199 8.70 0.44 -4.20
CA TYR A 199 8.36 1.57 -5.07
C TYR A 199 9.15 1.54 -6.38
N THR A 200 10.47 1.34 -6.33
CA THR A 200 11.31 1.29 -7.53
C THR A 200 10.95 0.12 -8.44
N GLU A 201 10.69 -1.07 -7.89
CA GLU A 201 10.31 -2.24 -8.69
C GLU A 201 8.90 -2.07 -9.31
N LEU A 202 7.94 -1.50 -8.57
CA LEU A 202 6.60 -1.18 -9.09
C LEU A 202 6.67 -0.12 -10.21
N GLN A 203 7.55 0.88 -10.09
CA GLN A 203 7.77 1.89 -11.14
C GLN A 203 8.33 1.29 -12.43
N ASN A 204 9.22 0.30 -12.30
CA ASN A 204 9.83 -0.38 -13.44
C ASN A 204 8.96 -1.50 -14.02
N TYR A 205 7.80 -1.79 -13.43
CA TYR A 205 6.87 -2.77 -13.98
C TYR A 205 6.31 -2.27 -15.30
N THR A 206 6.58 -3.02 -16.36
CA THR A 206 6.03 -2.82 -17.70
C THR A 206 5.34 -4.11 -18.12
N SER A 207 4.06 -4.01 -18.48
CA SER A 207 3.22 -5.12 -18.98
C SER A 207 3.78 -5.77 -20.24
#